data_AF-A0A931GAT3-F1
#
_entry.id   AF-A0A931GAT3-F1
#
_cell.length_a   1.000
_cell.length_b   1.000
_cell.length_c   1.000
_cell.angle_alpha   90.00
_cell.angle_beta   90.00
_cell.angle_gamma   90.00
#
_symmetry.space_group_name_H-M   'P 1'
#
loop_
_entity.id
_entity.type
_entity.pdbx_description
1 polymer ?
#
loop_
_entity_poly.entity_id
_entity_poly.type
_entity_poly.pdbx_seq_one_letter_code
_entity_poly.pdbx_strand_id
1 'polypeptide(L)'
;MGRKSISHIRKPEILHHTYKVVEDEGFMGMTIGKVATRMGVNSGLLIHYFKSKEGLIMEMVDYLFKISMKSYHAELENHTAPKDRFQCLMRILFTTSGKGPQRDAVFWSCYAMGFRNADIRDRIQAMQKKFIAFGIREITAWEKA
;
A
#
# COMPACT_ATOMS: atom_id res chain seq x y z
N MET A 1 12.64 32.55 11.04
CA MET A 1 12.62 31.08 11.22
C MET A 1 11.34 30.51 10.63
N GLY A 2 11.41 29.39 9.90
CA GLY A 2 10.25 28.62 9.43
C GLY A 2 10.42 28.22 7.96
N ARG A 3 10.55 26.94 7.56
CA ARG A 3 10.17 25.68 8.18
C ARG A 3 11.22 24.64 7.75
N LYS A 4 11.79 23.88 8.69
CA LYS A 4 12.66 22.74 8.36
C LYS A 4 11.91 21.85 7.37
N SER A 5 12.50 21.62 6.21
CA SER A 5 11.95 20.76 5.16
C SER A 5 11.88 19.33 5.67
N ILE A 6 10.75 18.98 6.28
CA ILE A 6 10.39 17.60 6.60
C ILE A 6 9.83 16.96 5.31
N SER A 7 10.65 16.97 4.25
CA SER A 7 10.29 16.52 2.90
C SER A 7 9.71 15.08 2.90
N HIS A 8 10.21 14.22 3.79
CA HIS A 8 9.81 12.81 3.85
C HIS A 8 8.52 12.52 4.64
N ILE A 9 8.05 13.42 5.52
CA ILE A 9 6.81 13.20 6.30
C ILE A 9 5.57 13.60 5.48
N ARG A 10 5.71 14.49 4.48
CA ARG A 10 4.58 14.93 3.64
C ARG A 10 4.12 13.91 2.61
N LYS A 11 5.01 13.16 1.96
CA LYS A 11 4.59 12.16 0.96
C LYS A 11 3.70 11.06 1.56
N PRO A 12 4.07 10.38 2.66
CA PRO A 12 3.23 9.37 3.30
C PRO A 12 1.88 9.93 3.77
N GLU A 13 1.85 11.17 4.27
CA GLU A 13 0.63 11.86 4.65
C GLU A 13 -0.27 12.11 3.44
N ILE A 14 0.26 12.65 2.34
CA ILE A 14 -0.49 12.85 1.09
C ILE A 14 -1.03 11.52 0.57
N LEU A 15 -0.23 10.47 0.58
CA LEU A 15 -0.63 9.13 0.14
C LEU A 15 -1.71 8.53 1.05
N HIS A 16 -1.66 8.79 2.36
CA HIS A 16 -2.73 8.39 3.28
C HIS A 16 -4.05 9.10 2.97
N HIS A 17 -4.04 10.41 2.74
CA HIS A 17 -5.25 11.14 2.34
C HIS A 17 -5.73 10.75 0.95
N THR A 18 -4.81 10.43 0.03
CA THR A 18 -5.12 9.91 -1.30
C THR A 18 -5.83 8.56 -1.19
N TYR A 19 -5.29 7.66 -0.37
CA TYR A 19 -5.93 6.39 -0.05
C TYR A 19 -7.36 6.59 0.42
N LYS A 20 -7.61 7.52 1.35
CA LYS A 20 -8.96 7.81 1.82
C LYS A 20 -9.91 8.33 0.75
N VAL A 21 -9.44 9.22 -0.13
CA VAL A 21 -10.25 9.68 -1.27
C VAL A 21 -10.58 8.52 -2.22
N VAL A 22 -9.62 7.61 -2.46
CA VAL A 22 -9.85 6.46 -3.34
C VAL A 22 -10.74 5.40 -2.69
N GLU A 23 -10.63 5.22 -1.36
CA GLU A 23 -11.52 4.38 -0.57
C GLU A 23 -12.98 4.86 -0.67
N ASP A 24 -13.19 6.18 -0.62
CA ASP A 24 -14.52 6.80 -0.66
C ASP A 24 -15.09 6.88 -2.10
N GLU A 25 -14.27 7.18 -3.11
CA GLU A 25 -14.75 7.61 -4.45
C GLU A 25 -14.15 6.81 -5.63
N GLY A 26 -13.25 5.87 -5.36
CA GLY A 26 -12.49 5.14 -6.37
C GLY A 26 -11.47 6.00 -7.14
N PHE A 27 -10.60 5.32 -7.92
CA PHE A 27 -9.53 6.00 -8.68
C PHE A 27 -10.06 6.94 -9.78
N MET A 28 -11.24 6.64 -10.33
CA MET A 28 -11.90 7.49 -11.31
C MET A 28 -12.40 8.80 -10.68
N GLY A 29 -13.00 8.73 -9.48
CA GLY A 29 -13.49 9.89 -8.75
C GLY A 29 -12.38 10.74 -8.12
N MET A 30 -11.19 10.15 -7.91
CA MET A 30 -10.04 10.84 -7.31
C MET A 30 -9.46 11.94 -8.22
N THR A 31 -9.17 13.11 -7.64
CA THR A 31 -8.41 14.19 -8.28
C THR A 31 -7.40 14.81 -7.31
N ILE A 32 -6.34 15.43 -7.84
CA ILE A 32 -5.37 16.18 -7.03
C ILE A 32 -6.07 17.24 -6.17
N GLY A 33 -7.08 17.92 -6.72
CA GLY A 33 -7.85 18.93 -5.99
C GLY A 33 -8.64 18.37 -4.82
N LYS A 34 -9.26 17.19 -4.96
CA LYS A 34 -9.99 16.53 -3.87
C LYS A 34 -9.06 16.10 -2.74
N VAL A 35 -7.89 15.51 -3.08
CA VAL A 35 -6.89 15.16 -2.07
C VAL A 35 -6.38 16.41 -1.35
N ALA A 36 -6.06 17.48 -2.09
CA ALA A 36 -5.60 18.74 -1.51
C ALA A 36 -6.67 19.37 -0.58
N THR A 37 -7.93 19.35 -1.00
CA THR A 37 -9.08 19.83 -0.21
C THR A 37 -9.21 19.02 1.09
N ARG A 38 -9.13 17.68 1.02
CA ARG A 38 -9.18 16.81 2.21
C ARG A 38 -8.06 17.11 3.20
N MET A 39 -6.90 17.54 2.71
CA MET A 39 -5.75 17.90 3.53
C MET A 39 -5.75 19.36 4.00
N GLY A 40 -6.67 20.20 3.51
CA GLY A 40 -6.65 21.64 3.78
C GLY A 40 -5.41 22.35 3.20
N VAL A 41 -4.88 21.87 2.08
CA VAL A 41 -3.67 22.41 1.41
C VAL A 41 -3.97 22.85 -0.02
N ASN A 42 -3.07 23.65 -0.61
CA ASN A 42 -3.15 24.03 -2.01
C ASN A 42 -2.74 22.86 -2.94
N SER A 43 -3.49 22.62 -4.02
CA SER A 43 -3.20 21.59 -5.04
C SER A 43 -1.78 21.65 -5.62
N GLY A 44 -1.20 22.84 -5.74
CA GLY A 44 0.18 23.03 -6.19
C GLY A 44 1.22 22.32 -5.31
N LEU A 45 0.91 22.10 -4.02
CA LEU A 45 1.75 21.30 -3.12
C LEU A 45 1.85 19.85 -3.61
N LEU A 46 0.72 19.25 -3.99
CA LEU A 46 0.68 17.86 -4.46
C LEU A 46 1.36 17.74 -5.83
N ILE A 47 1.13 18.69 -6.73
CA ILE A 47 1.82 18.73 -8.04
C ILE A 47 3.34 18.86 -7.85
N HIS A 48 3.80 19.63 -6.86
CA HIS A 48 5.23 19.72 -6.57
C HIS A 48 5.84 18.34 -6.21
N TYR A 49 5.15 17.55 -5.37
CA TYR A 49 5.60 16.24 -4.90
C TYR A 49 5.43 15.10 -5.91
N PHE A 50 4.32 15.08 -6.65
CA PHE A 50 3.89 13.93 -7.46
C PHE A 50 3.85 14.21 -8.96
N LYS A 51 4.05 15.47 -9.38
CA LYS A 51 4.07 15.96 -10.76
C LYS A 51 2.73 15.87 -11.50
N SER A 52 2.00 14.76 -11.38
CA SER A 52 0.69 14.55 -12.00
C SER A 52 -0.20 13.63 -11.16
N LYS A 53 -1.45 13.44 -11.61
CA LYS A 53 -2.37 12.43 -11.04
C LYS A 53 -1.79 11.03 -11.20
N GLU A 54 -1.21 10.75 -12.36
CA GLU A 54 -0.58 9.46 -12.68
C GLU A 54 0.62 9.22 -11.75
N GLY A 55 1.49 10.22 -11.56
CA GLY A 55 2.61 10.10 -10.63
C GLY A 55 2.17 9.86 -9.18
N LEU A 56 1.05 10.47 -8.75
CA LEU A 56 0.44 10.17 -7.45
C LEU A 56 -0.08 8.73 -7.38
N ILE A 57 -0.73 8.23 -8.43
CA ILE A 57 -1.19 6.83 -8.51
C ILE A 57 0.00 5.85 -8.44
N MET A 58 1.09 6.13 -9.15
CA MET A 58 2.29 5.27 -9.10
C MET A 58 2.85 5.14 -7.69
N GLU A 59 2.95 6.24 -6.96
CA GLU A 59 3.41 6.26 -5.57
C GLU A 59 2.37 5.65 -4.60
N MET A 60 1.08 5.75 -4.94
CA MET A 60 -0.01 5.10 -4.21
C MET A 60 0.10 3.57 -4.28
N VAL A 61 0.46 3.02 -5.45
CA VAL A 61 0.72 1.58 -5.60
C VAL A 61 1.80 1.14 -4.61
N ASP A 62 2.98 1.77 -4.63
CA ASP A 62 4.07 1.45 -3.71
C ASP A 62 3.66 1.56 -2.24
N TYR A 63 2.90 2.62 -1.91
CA TYR A 63 2.43 2.87 -0.55
C TYR A 63 1.51 1.75 -0.05
N LEU A 64 0.53 1.31 -0.85
CA LEU A 64 -0.43 0.27 -0.47
C LEU A 64 0.28 -1.01 -0.08
N PHE A 65 1.16 -1.51 -0.94
CA PHE A 65 1.90 -2.73 -0.64
C PHE A 65 2.85 -2.56 0.56
N LYS A 66 3.43 -1.37 0.77
CA LYS A 66 4.25 -1.10 1.96
C LYS A 66 3.42 -1.20 3.25
N ILE A 67 2.24 -0.59 3.28
CA ILE A 67 1.36 -0.68 4.46
C ILE A 67 0.79 -2.09 4.63
N SER A 68 0.54 -2.83 3.53
CA SER A 68 0.15 -4.25 3.57
C SER A 68 1.24 -5.13 4.19
N MET A 69 2.48 -5.01 3.73
CA MET A 69 3.61 -5.75 4.30
C MET A 69 3.79 -5.44 5.79
N LYS A 70 3.66 -4.17 6.19
CA LYS A 70 3.73 -3.77 7.60
C LYS A 70 2.61 -4.45 8.42
N SER A 71 1.40 -4.49 7.88
CA SER A 71 0.27 -5.18 8.51
C SER A 71 0.51 -6.69 8.66
N TYR A 72 1.09 -7.34 7.66
CA TYR A 72 1.45 -8.77 7.75
C TYR A 72 2.48 -9.02 8.85
N HIS A 73 3.54 -8.23 8.90
CA HIS A 73 4.56 -8.37 9.92
C HIS A 73 3.99 -8.19 11.33
N ALA A 74 3.19 -7.14 11.54
CA ALA A 74 2.58 -6.86 12.84
C ALA A 74 1.65 -8.00 13.31
N GLU A 75 0.88 -8.61 12.41
CA GLU A 75 0.00 -9.73 12.78
C GLU A 75 0.80 -10.99 13.12
N LEU A 76 1.88 -11.25 12.40
CA LEU A 76 2.75 -12.40 12.65
C LEU A 76 3.56 -12.26 13.96
N GLU A 77 3.85 -11.04 14.41
CA GLU A 77 4.53 -10.78 15.70
C GLU A 77 3.73 -11.32 16.91
N ASN A 78 2.41 -11.52 16.75
CA ASN A 78 1.56 -12.15 17.77
C ASN A 78 1.78 -13.67 17.91
N HIS A 79 2.63 -14.26 17.06
CA HIS A 79 2.88 -15.70 17.01
C HIS A 79 4.38 -16.00 17.09
N THR A 80 4.76 -16.86 18.03
CA THR A 80 6.15 -17.28 18.25
C THR A 80 6.47 -18.61 17.54
N ALA A 81 5.54 -19.56 17.54
CA ALA A 81 5.73 -20.85 16.88
C ALA A 81 5.74 -20.70 15.34
N PRO A 82 6.74 -21.24 14.63
CA PRO A 82 6.83 -21.11 13.17
C PRO A 82 5.59 -21.61 12.41
N LYS A 83 4.99 -22.71 12.88
CA LYS A 83 3.74 -23.24 12.32
C LYS A 83 2.59 -22.23 12.43
N ASP A 84 2.40 -21.63 13.61
CA ASP A 84 1.33 -20.67 13.86
C ASP A 84 1.52 -19.39 13.05
N ARG A 85 2.77 -18.94 12.90
CA ARG A 85 3.12 -17.80 12.04
C ARG A 85 2.75 -18.07 10.58
N PHE A 86 3.11 -19.22 10.04
CA PHE A 86 2.78 -19.59 8.66
C PHE A 86 1.26 -19.76 8.46
N GLN A 87 0.58 -20.43 9.39
CA GLN A 87 -0.88 -20.55 9.37
C GLN A 87 -1.57 -19.18 9.45
N CYS A 88 -1.04 -18.26 10.25
CA CYS A 88 -1.52 -16.88 10.31
C CYS A 88 -1.34 -16.18 8.97
N LEU A 89 -0.18 -16.29 8.32
CA LEU A 89 0.04 -15.75 6.98
C LEU A 89 -0.96 -16.31 5.96
N MET A 90 -1.22 -17.62 5.97
CA MET A 90 -2.20 -18.25 5.07
C MET A 90 -3.62 -17.72 5.33
N ARG A 91 -4.02 -17.60 6.60
CA ARG A 91 -5.32 -17.02 6.98
C ARG A 91 -5.45 -15.59 6.49
N ILE A 92 -4.40 -14.77 6.62
CA ILE A 92 -4.39 -13.39 6.14
C ILE A 92 -4.50 -13.32 4.62
N LEU A 93 -3.91 -14.26 3.86
CA LEU A 93 -4.02 -14.29 2.41
C LEU A 93 -5.39 -14.75 1.92
N PHE A 94 -5.95 -15.79 2.54
CA PHE A 94 -7.12 -16.50 2.02
C PHE A 94 -8.43 -16.17 2.72
N THR A 95 -8.46 -15.36 3.80
CA THR A 95 -9.75 -14.94 4.35
C THR A 95 -10.54 -14.12 3.31
N THR A 96 -11.86 -14.16 3.35
CA THR A 96 -12.75 -13.35 2.49
C THR A 96 -13.47 -12.27 3.28
N SER A 97 -13.46 -12.37 4.62
CA SER A 97 -13.97 -11.37 5.55
C SER A 97 -12.78 -10.72 6.27
N GLY A 98 -12.69 -9.39 6.23
CA GLY A 98 -11.63 -8.69 6.97
C GLY A 98 -11.49 -7.20 6.63
N LYS A 99 -10.91 -6.46 7.57
CA LYS A 99 -10.50 -5.06 7.43
C LYS A 99 -8.96 -5.03 7.30
N GLY A 100 -8.41 -4.48 6.22
CA GLY A 100 -6.97 -4.33 6.05
C GLY A 100 -6.60 -3.79 4.66
N PRO A 101 -5.41 -3.17 4.48
CA PRO A 101 -5.05 -2.46 3.25
C PRO A 101 -5.05 -3.30 1.96
N GLN A 102 -4.85 -4.60 2.10
CA GLN A 102 -4.79 -5.63 1.05
C GLN A 102 -6.17 -6.19 0.69
N ARG A 103 -7.19 -5.76 1.44
CA ARG A 103 -8.57 -6.27 1.40
C ARG A 103 -9.56 -5.18 1.07
N ASP A 104 -9.14 -3.92 1.03
CA ASP A 104 -9.96 -2.84 0.52
C ASP A 104 -9.95 -2.81 -1.03
N ALA A 105 -10.94 -2.12 -1.58
CA ALA A 105 -11.10 -1.97 -3.02
C ALA A 105 -9.92 -1.24 -3.69
N VAL A 106 -9.11 -0.49 -2.92
CA VAL A 106 -7.99 0.28 -3.43
C VAL A 106 -6.88 -0.65 -3.90
N PHE A 107 -6.52 -1.67 -3.12
CA PHE A 107 -5.50 -2.65 -3.49
C PHE A 107 -5.85 -3.39 -4.79
N TRP A 108 -7.07 -3.94 -4.87
CA TRP A 108 -7.51 -4.69 -6.06
C TRP A 108 -7.68 -3.79 -7.28
N SER A 109 -8.04 -2.52 -7.08
CA SER A 109 -8.05 -1.55 -8.17
C SER A 109 -6.65 -1.28 -8.71
N CYS A 110 -5.64 -1.11 -7.84
CA CYS A 110 -4.24 -1.01 -8.24
C CYS A 110 -3.78 -2.26 -8.99
N TYR A 111 -4.14 -3.43 -8.50
CA TYR A 111 -3.84 -4.70 -9.16
C TYR A 111 -4.43 -4.75 -10.57
N ALA A 112 -5.70 -4.38 -10.71
CA ALA A 112 -6.40 -4.35 -11.99
C ALA A 112 -5.78 -3.34 -12.98
N MET A 113 -5.31 -2.19 -12.51
CA MET A 113 -4.60 -1.22 -13.34
C MET A 113 -3.33 -1.80 -13.97
N GLY A 114 -2.63 -2.71 -13.28
CA GLY A 114 -1.45 -3.41 -13.80
C GLY A 114 -1.71 -4.27 -15.04
N PHE A 115 -2.95 -4.71 -15.28
CA PHE A 115 -3.28 -5.43 -16.52
C PHE A 115 -3.17 -4.54 -17.76
N ARG A 116 -3.30 -3.22 -17.61
CA ARG A 116 -3.30 -2.26 -18.73
C ARG A 116 -2.13 -1.27 -18.69
N ASN A 117 -1.40 -1.16 -17.59
CA ASN A 117 -0.27 -0.25 -17.42
C ASN A 117 1.00 -1.03 -17.02
N ALA A 118 2.04 -0.97 -17.86
CA ALA A 118 3.29 -1.70 -17.67
C ALA A 118 4.07 -1.23 -16.44
N ASP A 119 4.16 0.07 -16.20
CA ASP A 119 4.89 0.61 -15.05
C ASP A 119 4.25 0.19 -13.73
N ILE A 120 2.91 0.17 -13.67
CA ILE A 120 2.16 -0.31 -12.49
C ILE A 120 2.39 -1.81 -12.31
N ARG A 121 2.34 -2.58 -13.40
CA ARG A 121 2.60 -4.02 -13.38
C ARG A 121 3.99 -4.34 -12.85
N ASP A 122 5.02 -3.63 -13.32
CA ASP A 122 6.40 -3.88 -12.93
C ASP A 122 6.62 -3.62 -11.44
N ARG A 123 5.97 -2.57 -10.90
CA ARG A 123 5.94 -2.29 -9.46
C ARG A 123 5.24 -3.40 -8.69
N ILE A 124 4.04 -3.81 -9.11
CA ILE A 124 3.31 -4.93 -8.50
C ILE A 124 4.19 -6.19 -8.48
N GLN A 125 4.81 -6.54 -9.60
CA GLN A 125 5.68 -7.72 -9.71
C GLN A 125 6.90 -7.64 -8.79
N ALA A 126 7.55 -6.47 -8.71
CA ALA A 126 8.67 -6.26 -7.80
C ALA A 126 8.26 -6.47 -6.33
N MET A 127 7.02 -6.09 -5.97
CA MET A 127 6.48 -6.26 -4.62
C MET A 127 6.04 -7.69 -4.35
N GLN A 128 5.42 -8.35 -5.32
CA GLN A 128 5.09 -9.77 -5.25
C GLN A 128 6.32 -10.65 -5.05
N LYS A 129 7.44 -10.37 -5.74
CA LYS A 129 8.71 -11.09 -5.53
C LYS A 129 9.17 -11.01 -4.07
N LYS A 130 9.07 -9.83 -3.45
CA LYS A 130 9.41 -9.64 -2.03
C LYS A 130 8.45 -10.41 -1.11
N PHE A 131 7.16 -10.41 -1.43
CA PHE A 131 6.15 -11.15 -0.69
C PHE A 131 6.35 -12.67 -0.78
N ILE A 132 6.67 -13.19 -1.97
CA ILE A 132 7.00 -14.60 -2.18
C ILE A 132 8.22 -14.99 -1.36
N ALA A 133 9.30 -14.21 -1.41
CA ALA A 133 10.49 -14.45 -0.60
C ALA A 133 10.19 -14.45 0.90
N PHE A 134 9.29 -13.57 1.35
CA PHE A 134 8.80 -13.57 2.73
C PHE A 134 8.04 -14.86 3.07
N GLY A 135 7.09 -15.30 2.23
CA GLY A 135 6.36 -16.55 2.44
C GLY A 135 7.27 -17.79 2.45
N ILE A 136 8.28 -17.83 1.58
CA ILE A 136 9.29 -18.91 1.55
C ILE A 136 10.03 -18.99 2.89
N ARG A 137 10.35 -17.86 3.53
CA ARG A 137 11.00 -17.87 4.84
C ARG A 137 10.09 -18.44 5.93
N GLU A 138 8.81 -18.07 5.95
CA GLU A 138 7.87 -18.55 6.95
C GLU A 138 7.62 -20.06 6.81
N ILE A 139 7.46 -20.59 5.60
CA ILE A 139 7.29 -22.05 5.39
C ILE A 139 8.57 -22.82 5.72
N THR A 140 9.75 -22.33 5.28
CA THR A 140 11.04 -22.97 5.59
C THR A 140 11.30 -23.00 7.10
N ALA A 141 10.91 -21.95 7.82
CA ALA A 141 11.04 -21.90 9.28
C ALA A 141 10.13 -22.93 9.95
N TRP A 142 8.93 -23.17 9.41
CA TRP A 142 8.06 -24.24 9.90
C TRP A 142 8.61 -25.63 9.59
N GLU A 143 9.11 -25.89 8.38
CA GLU A 143 9.66 -27.21 8.01
C GLU A 143 10.89 -27.64 8.82
N LYS A 144 11.62 -26.67 9.40
CA LYS A 144 12.85 -26.92 10.19
C LYS A 144 12.63 -26.99 11.70
N ALA A 145 11.44 -26.64 12.18
CA ALA A 145 11.09 -26.60 13.59
C ALA A 145 10.47 -27.93 14.05
#